data_AF-A0A2R6FKJ2-F1
#
_entry.id   AF-A0A2R6FKJ2-F1
#
_cell.length_a   1.000
_cell.length_b   1.000
_cell.length_c   1.000
_cell.angle_alpha   90.00
_cell.angle_beta   90.00
_cell.angle_gamma   90.00
#
_symmetry.space_group_name_H-M   'P 1'
#
loop_
_entity.id
_entity.type
_entity.pdbx_description
1 polymer ?
#
loop_
_entity_poly.entity_id
_entity_poly.type
_entity_poly.pdbx_seq_one_letter_code
_entity_poly.pdbx_strand_id
1 'polypeptide(L)'
;MAEAESPPEKTTVNVRMTETFLEDVDTTWEDQGFNSRSEFIRAVLRDALKHPDFNRADLKAMLAGEVEIRNGRTHSSDEVKGDFNVGTAATGSDE
;
A
#
# COMPACT_ATOMS: atom_id res chain seq x y z
N MET A 1 -40.79 -1.59 5.22
CA MET A 1 -39.90 -0.45 4.96
C MET A 1 -38.56 -0.81 5.55
N ALA A 2 -37.49 -0.83 4.76
CA ALA A 2 -36.15 -1.07 5.30
C ALA A 2 -35.73 0.18 6.07
N GLU A 3 -35.42 0.02 7.36
CA GLU A 3 -34.72 1.05 8.13
C GLU A 3 -33.44 1.40 7.37
N ALA A 4 -33.36 2.64 6.89
CA ALA A 4 -32.11 3.17 6.40
C ALA A 4 -31.19 3.26 7.62
N GLU A 5 -30.19 2.37 7.66
CA GLU A 5 -29.16 2.34 8.68
C GLU A 5 -28.59 3.76 8.83
N SER A 6 -28.76 4.35 10.02
CA SER A 6 -28.32 5.70 10.30
C SER A 6 -26.84 5.85 9.94
N PRO A 7 -26.43 6.95 9.29
CA PRO A 7 -25.04 7.15 8.94
C PRO A 7 -24.18 7.06 10.21
N PRO A 8 -22.99 6.43 10.13
CA PRO A 8 -22.15 6.19 11.30
C PRO A 8 -21.81 7.51 12.00
N GLU A 9 -21.80 7.47 13.33
CA GLU A 9 -21.43 8.62 14.14
C GLU A 9 -20.03 9.12 13.77
N LYS A 10 -19.89 10.45 13.68
CA LYS A 10 -18.64 11.11 13.30
C LYS A 10 -18.15 11.95 14.47
N THR A 11 -16.90 11.71 14.86
CA THR A 11 -16.21 12.54 15.86
C THR A 11 -15.23 13.48 15.17
N THR A 12 -15.24 14.76 15.55
CA THR A 12 -14.30 15.75 15.04
C THR A 12 -12.94 15.58 15.70
N VAL A 13 -11.89 15.47 14.88
CA VAL A 13 -10.49 15.41 15.33
C VAL A 13 -9.77 16.66 14.86
N ASN A 14 -9.05 17.31 15.77
CA ASN A 14 -8.22 18.48 15.44
C ASN A 14 -6.76 18.04 15.24
N VAL A 15 -6.18 18.38 14.08
CA VAL A 15 -4.78 18.06 13.72
C VAL A 15 -4.01 19.36 13.58
N ARG A 16 -2.84 19.44 14.23
CA ARG A 16 -1.90 20.57 14.07
C ARG A 16 -0.82 20.19 13.05
N MET A 17 -0.49 21.11 12.16
CA MET A 17 0.56 20.97 11.15
C MET A 17 1.24 22.31 10.90
N THR A 18 2.43 22.28 10.31
CA THR A 18 3.10 23.51 9.83
C THR A 18 2.35 24.09 8.64
N GLU A 19 2.46 25.41 8.44
CA GLU A 19 1.80 26.10 7.32
C GLU A 19 2.25 25.54 5.97
N THR A 20 3.56 25.31 5.80
CA THR A 20 4.09 24.71 4.56
C THR A 20 3.52 23.32 4.29
N PHE A 21 3.35 22.48 5.32
CA PHE A 21 2.75 21.17 5.11
C PHE A 21 1.25 21.27 4.80
N LEU A 22 0.56 22.28 5.35
CA LEU A 22 -0.83 22.53 5.01
C LEU A 22 -0.99 22.95 3.54
N GLU A 23 -0.08 23.78 3.02
CA GLU A 23 -0.05 24.18 1.60
C GLU A 23 0.18 22.97 0.67
N ASP A 24 1.10 22.07 1.04
CA ASP A 24 1.33 20.82 0.29
C ASP A 24 0.08 19.94 0.27
N VAL A 25 -0.60 19.81 1.43
CA VAL A 25 -1.87 19.07 1.53
C VAL A 25 -2.94 19.72 0.66
N ASP A 26 -3.03 21.05 0.68
CA ASP A 26 -4.02 21.81 -0.08
C ASP A 26 -3.87 21.63 -1.58
N THR A 27 -2.65 21.76 -2.08
CA THR A 27 -2.32 21.50 -3.48
C THR A 27 -2.68 20.04 -3.85
N THR A 28 -2.30 19.09 -2.99
CA THR A 28 -2.46 17.66 -3.29
C THR A 28 -3.92 17.22 -3.36
N TRP A 29 -4.79 17.66 -2.44
CA TRP A 29 -6.19 17.19 -2.45
C TRP A 29 -6.98 17.77 -3.63
N GLU A 30 -6.68 19.01 -4.03
CA GLU A 30 -7.27 19.65 -5.20
C GLU A 30 -6.84 18.94 -6.49
N ASP A 31 -5.53 18.67 -6.64
CA ASP A 31 -4.97 17.96 -7.80
C ASP A 31 -5.53 16.53 -7.93
N GLN A 32 -5.80 15.86 -6.81
CA GLN A 32 -6.42 14.54 -6.78
C GLN A 32 -7.96 14.57 -6.91
N GLY A 33 -8.58 15.75 -6.97
CA GLY A 33 -10.01 15.93 -7.22
C GLY A 33 -10.92 15.57 -6.06
N PHE A 34 -10.44 15.66 -4.81
CA PHE A 34 -11.29 15.46 -3.63
C PHE A 34 -12.27 16.62 -3.47
N ASN A 35 -13.41 16.40 -2.81
CA ASN A 35 -14.39 17.49 -2.59
C ASN A 35 -14.02 18.39 -1.41
N SER A 36 -13.12 17.92 -0.52
CA SER A 36 -12.63 18.69 0.61
C SER A 36 -11.33 18.11 1.17
N ARG A 37 -10.55 18.98 1.80
CA ARG A 37 -9.37 18.59 2.59
C ARG A 37 -9.67 17.49 3.62
N SER A 38 -10.80 17.61 4.33
CA SER A 38 -11.20 16.62 5.35
C SER A 38 -11.58 15.26 4.75
N GLU A 39 -11.99 15.21 3.49
CA GLU A 39 -12.20 13.95 2.77
C GLU A 39 -10.87 13.31 2.41
N PHE A 40 -9.94 14.08 1.85
CA PHE A 40 -8.59 13.63 1.53
C PHE A 40 -7.85 13.08 2.75
N ILE A 41 -7.83 13.83 3.87
CA ILE A 41 -7.18 13.39 5.10
C ILE A 41 -7.77 12.06 5.59
N ARG A 42 -9.10 11.89 5.55
CA ARG A 42 -9.74 10.63 5.93
C ARG A 42 -9.43 9.49 4.97
N ALA A 43 -9.27 9.77 3.67
CA ALA A 43 -8.89 8.76 2.69
C ALA A 43 -7.46 8.26 2.94
N VAL A 44 -6.50 9.17 3.12
CA VAL A 44 -5.10 8.84 3.44
C VAL A 44 -5.00 8.07 4.76
N LEU A 45 -5.69 8.52 5.82
CA LEU A 45 -5.70 7.79 7.10
C LEU A 45 -6.30 6.38 6.96
N ARG A 46 -7.35 6.23 6.16
CA ARG A 46 -7.97 4.92 5.92
C ARG A 46 -7.04 4.00 5.15
N ASP A 47 -6.34 4.53 4.15
CA ASP A 47 -5.36 3.79 3.36
C ASP A 47 -4.22 3.27 4.24
N ALA A 48 -3.63 4.15 5.05
CA ALA A 48 -2.58 3.81 6.01
C ALA A 48 -3.01 2.72 7.02
N LEU A 49 -4.29 2.66 7.38
CA LEU A 49 -4.83 1.62 8.27
C LEU A 49 -5.18 0.31 7.54
N LYS A 50 -5.58 0.37 6.27
CA LYS A 50 -5.94 -0.81 5.47
C LYS A 50 -4.73 -1.51 4.86
N HIS A 51 -3.69 -0.74 4.58
CA HIS A 51 -2.45 -1.21 3.97
C HIS A 51 -1.25 -0.82 4.85
N PRO A 52 -1.24 -1.20 6.14
CA PRO A 52 -0.20 -0.77 7.08
C PRO A 52 1.19 -1.31 6.71
N ASP A 53 1.23 -2.45 6.03
CA ASP A 53 2.46 -3.12 5.67
C ASP A 53 3.10 -2.51 4.43
N PHE A 54 2.34 -1.81 3.57
CA PHE A 54 2.87 -1.21 2.34
C PHE A 54 3.55 0.12 2.66
N ASN A 55 4.86 0.06 2.83
CA ASN A 55 5.68 1.21 3.16
C ASN A 55 6.62 1.58 2.01
N ARG A 56 7.40 2.65 2.20
CA ARG A 56 8.32 3.17 1.16
C ARG A 56 9.38 2.14 0.73
N ALA A 57 9.74 1.19 1.59
CA ALA A 57 10.68 0.12 1.24
C ALA A 57 10.04 -0.86 0.25
N ASP A 58 8.77 -1.22 0.43
CA ASP A 58 8.07 -2.13 -0.49
C ASP A 58 7.91 -1.50 -1.87
N LEU A 59 7.54 -0.21 -1.92
CA LEU A 59 7.51 0.54 -3.18
C LEU A 59 8.89 0.54 -3.87
N LYS A 60 9.97 0.76 -3.12
CA LYS A 60 11.33 0.70 -3.67
C LYS A 60 11.69 -0.68 -4.19
N ALA A 61 11.32 -1.74 -3.47
CA ALA A 61 11.55 -3.12 -3.87
C ALA A 61 10.80 -3.44 -5.18
N MET A 62 9.53 -3.03 -5.30
CA MET A 62 8.76 -3.19 -6.53
C MET A 62 9.39 -2.44 -7.72
N LEU A 63 9.79 -1.18 -7.52
CA LEU A 63 10.45 -0.39 -8.57
C LEU A 63 11.81 -0.97 -8.98
N ALA A 64 12.57 -1.51 -8.02
CA ALA A 64 13.82 -2.21 -8.32
C ALA A 64 13.57 -3.47 -9.17
N GLY A 65 12.55 -4.26 -8.82
CA GLY A 65 12.13 -5.43 -9.60
C GLY A 65 11.73 -5.09 -11.03
N GLU A 66 10.97 -4.01 -11.24
CA GLU A 66 10.61 -3.54 -12.59
C GLU A 66 11.86 -3.18 -13.43
N VAL A 67 12.86 -2.53 -12.82
CA VAL A 67 14.12 -2.22 -13.49
C VAL A 67 14.93 -3.49 -13.79
N GLU A 68 14.94 -4.47 -12.89
CA GLU A 68 15.57 -5.77 -13.11
C GLU A 68 14.94 -6.54 -14.27
N ILE A 69 13.61 -6.56 -14.34
CA ILE A 69 12.85 -7.15 -15.45
C ILE A 69 13.22 -6.47 -16.77
N ARG A 70 13.18 -5.14 -16.82
CA ARG A 70 13.50 -4.38 -18.04
C ARG A 70 14.93 -4.61 -18.52
N ASN A 71 15.86 -4.80 -17.58
CA ASN A 71 17.27 -5.05 -17.87
C ASN A 71 17.59 -6.54 -18.08
N GLY A 72 16.57 -7.43 -18.08
CA GLY A 72 16.75 -8.87 -18.25
C GLY A 72 17.56 -9.54 -17.13
N ARG A 73 17.66 -8.91 -15.96
CA ARG A 73 18.37 -9.43 -14.78
C ARG A 73 17.41 -10.24 -13.90
N THR A 74 16.71 -11.19 -14.52
CA THR A 74 15.73 -12.05 -13.88
C THR A 74 16.23 -13.48 -13.89
N HIS A 75 16.06 -14.20 -12.79
CA HIS A 75 16.39 -15.61 -12.72
C HIS A 75 15.18 -16.48 -13.07
N SER A 76 15.43 -17.60 -13.74
CA SER A 76 14.38 -18.59 -13.97
C SER A 76 14.05 -19.36 -12.70
N SER A 77 12.84 -19.92 -12.60
CA SER A 77 12.46 -20.69 -11.41
C SER A 77 13.36 -21.91 -11.18
N ASP A 78 13.81 -22.56 -12.27
CA ASP A 78 14.67 -23.73 -12.19
C ASP A 78 16.09 -23.37 -11.74
N GLU A 79 16.62 -22.24 -12.20
CA GLU A 79 17.91 -21.69 -11.77
C GLU A 79 17.91 -21.36 -10.27
N VAL A 80 16.89 -20.65 -9.77
CA VAL A 80 16.78 -20.31 -8.34
C VAL A 80 16.62 -21.56 -7.48
N LYS A 81 15.84 -22.56 -7.92
CA LYS A 81 15.68 -23.82 -7.18
C LYS A 81 16.99 -24.61 -7.12
N GLY A 82 17.79 -24.58 -8.19
CA GLY A 82 19.12 -25.20 -8.23
C GLY A 82 20.11 -24.52 -7.29
N ASP A 83 20.16 -23.18 -7.31
CA ASP A 83 21.13 -22.40 -6.53
C ASP A 83 20.82 -22.38 -5.02
N PHE A 84 19.54 -22.34 -4.66
CA PHE A 84 19.10 -22.20 -3.27
C PHE A 84 18.55 -23.51 -2.66
N ASN A 85 18.58 -24.62 -3.40
CA ASN A 85 18.03 -25.92 -2.98
C ASN A 85 16.57 -25.83 -2.49
N VAL A 86 15.77 -24.93 -3.07
CA VAL A 86 14.35 -24.68 -2.67
C VAL A 86 13.41 -25.68 -3.38
N GLY A 87 13.88 -26.89 -3.62
CA GLY A 87 13.30 -27.80 -4.61
C GLY A 87 13.19 -29.25 -4.18
N THR A 88 13.02 -29.57 -2.89
CA THR A 88 12.55 -30.89 -2.43
C THR A 88 12.34 -30.85 -0.91
N ALA A 89 11.12 -30.52 -0.49
CA ALA A 89 10.61 -31.10 0.75
C ALA A 89 10.07 -32.46 0.34
N ALA A 90 10.77 -33.52 0.73
CA ALA A 90 10.31 -34.88 0.53
C ALA A 90 8.89 -35.01 1.10
N THR A 91 7.89 -35.16 0.23
CA THR A 91 6.65 -35.82 0.60
C THR A 91 7.04 -37.26 0.89
N GLY A 92 7.44 -37.53 2.14
CA GLY A 92 7.57 -38.87 2.66
C GLY A 92 6.21 -39.54 2.49
N SER A 93 6.17 -40.49 1.56
CA SER A 93 5.07 -41.44 1.45
C SER A 93 5.12 -42.31 2.71
N ASP A 94 4.11 -42.18 3.55
CA ASP A 94 3.83 -43.11 4.64
C ASP A 94 3.27 -44.39 3.99
N GLU A 95 4.05 -45.47 4.00
CA GLU A 95 3.61 -46.85 3.78
C GLU A 95 3.93 -47.69 5.02
#